data_AF-A0A6J5UH31-F1
#
_entry.id   AF-A0A6J5UH31-F1
#
_cell.length_a   1.000
_cell.length_b   1.000
_cell.length_c   1.000
_cell.angle_alpha   90.00
_cell.angle_beta   90.00
_cell.angle_gamma   90.00
#
_symmetry.space_group_name_H-M   'P 1'
#
loop_
_entity.id
_entity.type
_entity.pdbx_description
1 polymer ?
#
loop_
_entity_poly.entity_id
_entity_poly.type
_entity_poly.pdbx_seq_one_letter_code
_entity_poly.pdbx_strand_id
1 'polypeptide(L)'
;MFVVLHIVGLMSLPTQSTWFEDLSKEWEGATLRNNESLCNSLFPVRGPSVPLAQYIRYVDQYWDNLNALGRADASRLRLLTYDIVLMLARFATGASFSAESRGGGRESNSRFLPFMIQMARHLLDQGNPSQRHTMAKSVSTYLTSSSLDSRPSTPEKQPSLGSEETVQFMMVNSLLSESHESWVQHRRAFLQRGIYHAYMQHTHGRSAGRTSSSSSPLVKIESGNTSQSPSAEIGGADELLSVIRPMLVYTGLIEQLQRFFKVQKSANLSLTRTEGTSTASEGEDDSGSWKAGR
;
A
#
# COMPACT_ATOMS: atom_id res chain seq x y z
N MET A 1 13.91 -14.77 -5.59
CA MET A 1 14.02 -14.29 -4.21
C MET A 1 14.09 -12.78 -4.30
N PHE A 2 13.16 -12.07 -3.66
CA PHE A 2 13.22 -10.60 -3.59
C PHE A 2 13.62 -10.21 -2.18
N VAL A 3 14.41 -9.16 -2.10
CA VAL A 3 15.08 -8.76 -0.87
C VAL A 3 14.44 -7.47 -0.38
N VAL A 4 14.01 -7.46 0.88
CA VAL A 4 13.04 -6.47 1.37
C VAL A 4 13.54 -5.77 2.63
N LEU A 5 13.37 -4.46 2.62
CA LEU A 5 13.40 -3.64 3.82
C LEU A 5 11.93 -3.41 4.25
N HIS A 6 11.52 -3.96 5.40
CA HIS A 6 10.20 -3.65 5.97
C HIS A 6 10.19 -2.18 6.41
N ILE A 7 9.32 -1.38 5.81
CA ILE A 7 9.26 0.07 6.07
C ILE A 7 8.64 0.34 7.44
N VAL A 8 7.63 -0.44 7.85
CA VAL A 8 6.94 -0.24 9.13
C VAL A 8 7.81 -0.64 10.34
N GLY A 9 8.64 -1.68 10.22
CA GLY A 9 9.49 -2.15 11.32
C GLY A 9 10.61 -1.19 11.72
N LEU A 10 11.10 -0.36 10.79
CA LEU A 10 12.18 0.61 11.08
C LEU A 10 11.69 1.85 11.84
N MET A 11 10.40 2.18 11.78
CA MET A 11 9.86 3.38 12.43
C MET A 11 9.55 3.20 13.93
N SER A 12 9.70 1.99 14.48
CA SER A 12 9.32 1.68 15.87
C SER A 12 10.42 1.09 16.75
N LEU A 13 11.69 1.04 16.32
CA LEU A 13 12.74 0.39 17.11
C LEU A 13 13.39 1.32 18.14
N PRO A 14 13.35 0.98 19.45
CA PRO A 14 14.22 1.58 20.44
C PRO A 14 15.64 1.01 20.30
N THR A 15 16.64 1.87 20.44
CA THR A 15 18.07 1.51 20.48
C THR A 15 18.37 0.52 21.60
N GLN A 16 18.58 -0.76 21.28
CA GLN A 16 19.15 -1.75 22.18
C GLN A 16 20.28 -2.52 21.45
N SER A 17 21.40 -2.71 22.14
CA SER A 17 22.69 -3.13 21.58
C SER A 17 22.75 -4.58 21.11
N THR A 18 21.94 -5.48 21.68
CA THR A 18 21.90 -6.91 21.31
C THR A 18 21.22 -7.15 19.96
N TRP A 19 20.37 -6.23 19.52
CA TRP A 19 19.73 -6.28 18.19
C TRP A 19 20.74 -6.07 17.06
N PHE A 20 21.81 -5.34 17.35
CA PHE A 20 22.78 -4.96 16.33
C PHE A 20 23.58 -6.17 15.84
N GLU A 21 23.85 -7.17 16.68
CA GLU A 21 24.65 -8.34 16.30
C GLU A 21 23.93 -9.31 15.36
N ASP A 22 22.66 -9.65 15.64
CA ASP A 22 21.91 -10.57 14.78
C ASP A 22 21.46 -9.91 13.47
N LEU A 23 21.11 -8.62 13.53
CA LEU A 23 20.83 -7.82 12.35
C LEU A 23 22.11 -7.63 11.49
N SER A 24 23.28 -7.48 12.12
CA SER A 24 24.58 -7.44 11.43
C SER A 24 24.88 -8.74 10.69
N LYS A 25 24.59 -9.91 11.26
CA LYS A 25 24.83 -11.20 10.58
C LYS A 25 23.94 -11.39 9.35
N GLU A 26 22.66 -11.03 9.43
CA GLU A 26 21.77 -11.08 8.26
C GLU A 26 22.13 -10.00 7.23
N TRP A 27 22.54 -8.81 7.66
CA TRP A 27 23.07 -7.76 6.78
C TRP A 27 24.33 -8.19 6.03
N GLU A 28 25.26 -8.88 6.71
CA GLU A 28 26.49 -9.39 6.10
C GLU A 28 26.20 -10.56 5.15
N GLY A 29 25.27 -11.44 5.50
CA GLY A 29 24.75 -12.48 4.62
C GLY A 29 24.00 -11.92 3.40
N ALA A 30 23.25 -10.83 3.58
CA ALA A 30 22.55 -10.12 2.51
C ALA A 30 23.52 -9.42 1.57
N THR A 31 24.59 -8.82 2.09
CA THR A 31 25.60 -8.15 1.27
C THR A 31 26.20 -9.10 0.22
N LEU A 32 26.42 -10.37 0.58
CA LEU A 32 26.89 -11.42 -0.34
C LEU A 32 25.81 -11.95 -1.31
N ARG A 33 24.53 -11.98 -0.91
CA ARG A 33 23.44 -12.61 -1.70
C ARG A 33 22.57 -11.62 -2.47
N ASN A 34 22.69 -10.32 -2.17
CA ASN A 34 21.80 -9.25 -2.64
C ASN A 34 22.59 -8.08 -3.25
N ASN A 35 23.73 -8.36 -3.88
CA ASN A 35 24.52 -7.34 -4.58
C ASN A 35 24.78 -6.10 -3.67
N GLU A 36 25.23 -6.37 -2.44
CA GLU A 36 25.55 -5.36 -1.41
C GLU A 36 24.36 -4.54 -0.86
N SER A 37 23.12 -4.91 -1.19
CA SER A 37 21.95 -4.24 -0.63
C SER A 37 21.54 -4.86 0.71
N LEU A 38 21.45 -4.03 1.76
CA LEU A 38 21.07 -4.44 3.11
C LEU A 38 19.63 -4.97 3.15
N CYS A 39 19.37 -6.00 3.95
CA CYS A 39 18.00 -6.48 4.20
C CYS A 39 17.83 -7.12 5.56
N ASN A 40 16.61 -7.00 6.09
CA ASN A 40 16.28 -7.54 7.40
C ASN A 40 15.70 -8.97 7.33
N SER A 41 15.21 -9.39 6.17
CA SER A 41 14.67 -10.73 5.96
C SER A 41 14.53 -11.08 4.47
N LEU A 42 14.49 -12.38 4.18
CA LEU A 42 14.22 -12.92 2.85
C LEU A 42 12.72 -13.06 2.62
N PHE A 43 12.19 -12.44 1.57
CA PHE A 43 10.75 -12.53 1.28
C PHE A 43 10.38 -13.83 0.55
N PRO A 44 9.45 -14.64 1.11
CA PRO A 44 8.95 -15.86 0.49
C PRO A 44 8.21 -15.59 -0.81
N VAL A 45 8.64 -16.23 -1.89
CA VAL A 45 8.00 -16.15 -3.22
C VAL A 45 7.51 -17.53 -3.62
N ARG A 46 6.24 -17.64 -4.01
CA ARG A 46 5.70 -18.89 -4.54
C ARG A 46 5.75 -18.92 -6.06
N GLY A 47 6.79 -19.58 -6.58
CA GLY A 47 6.87 -19.94 -8.00
C GLY A 47 5.97 -21.14 -8.36
N PRO A 48 5.72 -21.42 -9.65
CA PRO A 48 4.87 -22.52 -10.10
C PRO A 48 5.30 -23.91 -9.60
N SER A 49 6.60 -24.10 -9.42
CA SER A 49 7.21 -25.37 -8.99
C SER A 49 7.31 -25.52 -7.47
N VAL A 50 6.91 -24.50 -6.69
CA VAL A 50 7.03 -24.52 -5.23
C VAL A 50 5.75 -25.11 -4.62
N PRO A 51 5.84 -26.25 -3.90
CA PRO A 51 4.71 -26.84 -3.18
C PRO A 51 4.09 -25.84 -2.19
N LEU A 52 2.76 -25.85 -2.05
CA LEU A 52 2.07 -24.91 -1.16
C LEU A 52 2.52 -25.05 0.29
N ALA A 53 2.68 -26.29 0.79
CA ALA A 53 3.15 -26.55 2.14
C ALA A 53 4.55 -25.96 2.40
N GLN A 54 5.45 -26.02 1.41
CA GLN A 54 6.78 -25.42 1.52
C GLN A 54 6.70 -23.89 1.55
N TYR A 55 5.84 -23.29 0.72
CA TYR A 55 5.62 -21.85 0.75
C TYR A 55 5.09 -21.36 2.10
N ILE A 56 4.08 -22.03 2.67
CA ILE A 56 3.50 -21.70 3.98
C ILE A 56 4.58 -21.69 5.06
N ARG A 57 5.42 -22.73 5.11
CA ARG A 57 6.53 -22.81 6.07
C ARG A 57 7.48 -21.61 5.99
N TYR A 58 7.81 -21.15 4.78
CA TYR A 58 8.67 -19.98 4.62
C TYR A 58 7.94 -18.66 4.94
N VAL A 59 6.63 -18.56 4.71
CA VAL A 59 5.82 -17.42 5.17
C VAL A 59 5.84 -17.32 6.69
N ASP A 60 5.63 -18.43 7.40
CA ASP A 60 5.71 -18.44 8.86
C ASP A 60 7.10 -18.05 9.35
N GLN A 61 8.16 -18.65 8.79
CA GLN A 61 9.54 -18.30 9.13
C GLN A 61 9.87 -16.82 8.88
N TYR A 62 9.36 -16.25 7.78
CA TYR A 62 9.52 -14.83 7.49
C TYR A 62 8.91 -13.95 8.59
N TRP A 63 7.68 -14.25 9.02
CA TRP A 63 7.03 -13.49 10.09
C TRP A 63 7.66 -13.71 11.46
N ASP A 64 8.16 -14.91 11.74
CA ASP A 64 8.90 -15.19 12.97
C ASP A 64 10.21 -14.41 13.03
N ASN A 65 10.94 -14.32 11.92
CA ASN A 65 12.14 -13.49 11.81
C ASN A 65 11.82 -12.01 12.05
N LEU A 66 10.71 -11.50 11.51
CA LEU A 66 10.31 -10.11 11.73
C LEU A 66 9.87 -9.84 13.17
N ASN A 67 9.12 -10.76 13.76
CA ASN A 67 8.72 -10.68 15.17
C ASN A 67 9.91 -10.72 16.11
N ALA A 68 11.00 -11.39 15.71
CA ALA A 68 12.25 -11.34 16.45
C ALA A 68 12.79 -9.90 16.49
N LEU A 69 12.74 -9.14 15.40
CA LEU A 69 13.27 -7.77 15.34
C LEU A 69 12.48 -6.76 16.19
N GLY A 70 11.20 -7.03 16.48
CA GLY A 70 10.35 -6.16 17.29
C GLY A 70 8.89 -6.57 17.21
N ARG A 71 8.09 -6.16 18.21
CA ARG A 71 6.65 -6.41 18.22
C ARG A 71 5.89 -5.27 17.56
N ALA A 72 4.93 -5.62 16.69
CA ALA A 72 3.97 -4.69 16.14
C ALA A 72 2.54 -5.11 16.52
N ASP A 73 1.71 -4.16 16.96
CA ASP A 73 0.35 -4.40 17.46
C ASP A 73 -0.70 -4.59 16.34
N ALA A 74 -0.35 -5.28 15.25
CA ALA A 74 -1.23 -5.50 14.11
C ALA A 74 -1.08 -6.91 13.52
N SER A 75 -2.13 -7.41 12.85
CA SER A 75 -2.07 -8.71 12.19
C SER A 75 -1.06 -8.70 11.04
N ARG A 76 -0.47 -9.87 10.73
CA ARG A 76 0.44 -10.08 9.59
C ARG A 76 -0.13 -9.49 8.28
N LEU A 77 -1.43 -9.72 8.04
CA LEU A 77 -2.14 -9.18 6.89
C LEU A 77 -2.20 -7.64 6.90
N ARG A 78 -2.53 -7.04 8.04
CA ARG A 78 -2.63 -5.57 8.17
C ARG A 78 -1.27 -4.91 7.97
N LEU A 79 -0.21 -5.46 8.56
CA LEU A 79 1.16 -4.97 8.38
C LEU A 79 1.58 -5.00 6.91
N LEU A 80 1.43 -6.15 6.25
CA LEU A 80 1.77 -6.29 4.84
C LEU A 80 0.92 -5.38 3.93
N THR A 81 -0.35 -5.16 4.29
CA THR A 81 -1.23 -4.21 3.58
C THR A 81 -0.68 -2.78 3.69
N TYR A 82 -0.20 -2.36 4.86
CA TYR A 82 0.46 -1.06 5.01
C TYR A 82 1.75 -0.95 4.20
N ASP A 83 2.59 -2.00 4.15
CA ASP A 83 3.79 -1.95 3.31
C ASP A 83 3.43 -1.81 1.82
N ILE A 84 2.37 -2.48 1.35
CA ILE A 84 1.83 -2.29 -0.01
C ILE A 84 1.35 -0.85 -0.20
N VAL A 85 0.62 -0.29 0.76
CA VAL A 85 0.14 1.11 0.72
C VAL A 85 1.31 2.07 0.59
N LEU A 86 2.34 1.92 1.42
CA LEU A 86 3.52 2.79 1.43
C LEU A 86 4.32 2.65 0.14
N MET A 87 4.47 1.43 -0.39
CA MET A 87 5.14 1.19 -1.66
C MET A 87 4.42 1.86 -2.83
N LEU A 88 3.10 1.71 -2.91
CA LEU A 88 2.28 2.38 -3.92
C LEU A 88 2.30 3.90 -3.78
N ALA A 89 2.31 4.41 -2.54
CA ALA A 89 2.41 5.83 -2.28
C ALA A 89 3.73 6.40 -2.79
N ARG A 90 4.86 5.70 -2.60
CA ARG A 90 6.16 6.10 -3.17
C ARG A 90 6.16 6.14 -4.69
N PHE A 91 5.56 5.15 -5.36
CA PHE A 91 5.39 5.20 -6.81
C PHE A 91 4.56 6.41 -7.24
N ALA A 92 3.48 6.69 -6.51
CA ALA A 92 2.55 7.76 -6.83
C ALA A 92 3.11 9.17 -6.60
N THR A 93 3.93 9.37 -5.57
CA THR A 93 4.61 10.64 -5.29
C THR A 93 5.90 10.82 -6.08
N GLY A 94 6.42 9.74 -6.68
CA GLY A 94 7.73 9.74 -7.33
C GLY A 94 8.89 9.82 -6.34
N ALA A 95 8.65 9.58 -5.05
CA ALA A 95 9.69 9.56 -4.03
C ALA A 95 10.78 8.53 -4.35
N SER A 96 12.01 8.82 -3.91
CA SER A 96 13.13 7.91 -4.09
C SER A 96 12.94 6.63 -3.27
N PHE A 97 13.23 5.50 -3.91
CA PHE A 97 13.30 4.19 -3.25
C PHE A 97 14.67 3.96 -2.60
N SER A 98 15.74 4.60 -3.11
CA SER A 98 17.10 4.41 -2.59
C SER A 98 17.44 5.34 -1.42
N ALA A 99 16.77 6.50 -1.31
CA ALA A 99 17.12 7.53 -0.33
C ALA A 99 16.95 7.07 1.13
N GLU A 100 15.95 6.22 1.39
CA GLU A 100 15.64 5.76 2.75
C GLU A 100 15.94 4.27 2.96
N SER A 101 15.90 3.47 1.88
CA SER A 101 15.99 2.02 2.00
C SER A 101 17.38 1.44 1.81
N ARG A 102 18.35 2.25 1.33
CA ARG A 102 19.70 1.80 0.92
C ARG A 102 19.70 0.56 0.00
N GLY A 103 18.59 0.29 -0.70
CA GLY A 103 18.45 -0.90 -1.53
C GLY A 103 17.28 -0.81 -2.49
N GLY A 104 17.49 -1.27 -3.72
CA GLY A 104 16.49 -1.40 -4.78
C GLY A 104 16.06 -0.09 -5.46
N GLY A 105 16.08 -0.07 -6.80
CA GLY A 105 15.51 1.02 -7.60
C GLY A 105 14.00 0.90 -7.79
N ARG A 106 13.40 1.87 -8.51
CA ARG A 106 11.97 1.85 -8.89
C ARG A 106 11.59 0.54 -9.59
N GLU A 107 12.43 0.06 -10.49
CA GLU A 107 12.21 -1.16 -11.27
C GLU A 107 12.20 -2.42 -10.39
N SER A 108 13.18 -2.61 -9.51
CA SER A 108 13.24 -3.78 -8.63
C SER A 108 12.06 -3.83 -7.66
N ASN A 109 11.67 -2.67 -7.11
CA ASN A 109 10.48 -2.56 -6.25
C ASN A 109 9.19 -2.86 -7.02
N SER A 110 9.09 -2.46 -8.29
CA SER A 110 7.90 -2.75 -9.12
C SER A 110 7.74 -4.25 -9.40
N ARG A 111 8.86 -4.96 -9.58
CA ARG A 111 8.89 -6.43 -9.71
C ARG A 111 8.57 -7.14 -8.40
N PHE A 112 8.82 -6.50 -7.27
CA PHE A 112 8.56 -7.07 -5.96
C PHE A 112 7.08 -7.00 -5.55
N LEU A 113 6.39 -5.90 -5.89
CA LEU A 113 5.00 -5.64 -5.52
C LEU A 113 4.01 -6.79 -5.78
N PRO A 114 4.05 -7.52 -6.93
CA PRO A 114 3.19 -8.68 -7.15
C PRO A 114 3.34 -9.79 -6.10
N PHE A 115 4.53 -9.97 -5.54
CA PHE A 115 4.80 -10.98 -4.52
C PHE A 115 4.30 -10.56 -3.15
N MET A 116 4.30 -9.25 -2.83
CA MET A 116 3.61 -8.74 -1.65
C MET A 116 2.11 -9.00 -1.73
N ILE A 117 1.51 -8.75 -2.89
CA ILE A 117 0.08 -9.01 -3.13
C ILE A 117 -0.20 -10.52 -3.06
N GLN A 118 0.69 -11.38 -3.58
CA GLN A 118 0.59 -12.84 -3.46
C GLN A 118 0.53 -13.29 -2.00
N MET A 119 1.43 -12.79 -1.15
CA MET A 119 1.43 -13.13 0.27
C MET A 119 0.23 -12.52 1.02
N ALA A 120 -0.17 -11.28 0.70
CA ALA A 120 -1.33 -10.64 1.33
C ALA A 120 -2.62 -11.43 1.04
N ARG A 121 -2.80 -11.88 -0.21
CA ARG A 121 -3.92 -12.77 -0.56
C ARG A 121 -3.82 -14.11 0.16
N HIS A 122 -2.63 -14.70 0.23
CA HIS A 122 -2.43 -15.94 0.98
C HIS A 122 -2.83 -15.81 2.46
N LEU A 123 -2.41 -14.73 3.13
CA LEU A 123 -2.76 -14.45 4.52
C LEU A 123 -4.25 -14.17 4.71
N LEU A 124 -4.90 -13.53 3.72
CA LEU A 124 -6.34 -13.34 3.71
C LEU A 124 -7.11 -14.66 3.55
N ASP A 125 -6.57 -15.57 2.73
CA ASP A 125 -7.21 -16.85 2.43
C ASP A 125 -6.98 -17.89 3.55
N GLN A 126 -5.88 -17.77 4.29
CA GLN A 126 -5.58 -18.57 5.48
C GLN A 126 -6.44 -18.19 6.70
N GLY A 127 -7.02 -16.99 6.71
CA GLY A 127 -7.87 -16.56 7.80
C GLY A 127 -9.23 -17.25 7.79
N ASN A 128 -10.17 -16.72 8.58
CA ASN A 128 -11.56 -17.19 8.57
C ASN A 128 -12.13 -17.06 7.13
N PRO A 129 -12.85 -18.07 6.59
CA PRO A 129 -13.55 -17.95 5.30
C PRO A 129 -14.38 -16.68 5.14
N SER A 130 -14.90 -16.10 6.24
CA SER A 130 -15.64 -14.84 6.21
C SER A 130 -14.76 -13.59 6.14
N GLN A 131 -13.44 -13.67 6.38
CA GLN A 131 -12.55 -12.51 6.48
C GLN A 131 -12.52 -11.69 5.20
N ARG A 132 -12.49 -12.35 4.03
CA ARG A 132 -12.56 -11.67 2.73
C ARG A 132 -13.88 -10.91 2.57
N HIS A 133 -15.00 -11.53 2.95
CA HIS A 133 -16.32 -10.89 2.91
C HIS A 133 -16.41 -9.72 3.89
N THR A 134 -15.89 -9.87 5.11
CA THR A 134 -15.81 -8.80 6.11
C THR A 134 -14.99 -7.62 5.60
N MET A 135 -13.86 -7.88 4.93
CA MET A 135 -13.03 -6.82 4.34
C MET A 135 -13.76 -6.08 3.22
N ALA A 136 -14.40 -6.80 2.30
CA ALA A 136 -15.19 -6.20 1.22
C ALA A 136 -16.37 -5.37 1.77
N LYS A 137 -17.03 -5.88 2.83
CA LYS A 137 -18.09 -5.14 3.54
C LYS A 137 -17.55 -3.89 4.21
N SER A 138 -16.35 -3.92 4.79
CA SER A 138 -15.68 -2.74 5.36
C SER A 138 -15.41 -1.69 4.29
N VAL A 139 -14.89 -2.09 3.12
CA VAL A 139 -14.72 -1.18 1.98
C VAL A 139 -16.04 -0.55 1.57
N SER A 140 -17.09 -1.36 1.39
CA SER A 140 -18.42 -0.85 1.00
C SER A 140 -18.96 0.14 2.04
N THR A 141 -18.88 -0.21 3.33
CA THR A 141 -19.30 0.62 4.45
C THR A 141 -18.53 1.94 4.48
N TYR A 142 -17.21 1.87 4.32
CA TYR A 142 -16.34 3.03 4.22
C TYR A 142 -16.80 3.93 3.09
N LEU A 143 -17.07 3.41 1.89
CA LEU A 143 -17.47 4.22 0.74
C LEU A 143 -18.86 4.85 0.88
N THR A 144 -19.80 4.16 1.53
CA THR A 144 -21.16 4.66 1.77
C THR A 144 -21.28 5.62 2.95
N SER A 145 -20.30 5.63 3.87
CA SER A 145 -20.30 6.55 5.03
C SER A 145 -20.37 8.02 4.56
N SER A 146 -21.08 8.90 5.25
CA SER A 146 -21.03 10.32 4.87
C SER A 146 -19.68 10.92 5.23
N SER A 147 -19.02 11.62 4.31
CA SER A 147 -17.77 12.35 4.60
C SER A 147 -17.98 13.54 5.57
N LEU A 148 -19.24 13.85 5.91
CA LEU A 148 -19.62 14.97 6.78
C LEU A 148 -19.74 14.60 8.27
N ASP A 149 -19.72 13.31 8.62
CA ASP A 149 -19.92 12.87 10.02
C ASP A 149 -18.63 12.82 10.86
N SER A 150 -17.46 13.08 10.26
CA SER A 150 -16.20 13.18 11.01
C SER A 150 -15.98 14.59 11.56
N ARG A 151 -16.90 15.08 12.41
CA ARG A 151 -16.57 16.16 13.35
C ARG A 151 -15.90 15.51 14.56
N PRO A 152 -14.62 15.76 14.85
CA PRO A 152 -13.98 15.18 16.02
C PRO A 152 -14.62 15.79 17.25
N SER A 153 -15.56 15.07 17.84
CA SER A 153 -16.35 15.52 18.98
C SER A 153 -15.73 14.99 20.26
N THR A 154 -14.41 15.14 20.43
CA THR A 154 -13.67 15.05 21.70
C THR A 154 -12.17 15.26 21.46
N PRO A 155 -11.46 16.01 22.33
CA PRO A 155 -10.01 16.02 22.35
C PRO A 155 -9.50 14.79 23.10
N GLU A 156 -9.67 13.60 22.51
CA GLU A 156 -9.07 12.38 23.06
C GLU A 156 -7.77 12.05 22.34
N LYS A 157 -6.72 11.89 23.17
CA LYS A 157 -5.40 11.27 22.96
C LYS A 157 -4.97 11.06 21.50
N GLN A 158 -3.81 11.65 21.15
CA GLN A 158 -3.06 11.44 19.90
C GLN A 158 -3.43 10.11 19.22
N PRO A 159 -3.96 10.11 17.99
CA PRO A 159 -4.26 8.88 17.30
C PRO A 159 -2.97 8.07 17.21
N SER A 160 -3.00 6.85 17.74
CA SER A 160 -1.95 5.88 17.51
C SER A 160 -1.74 5.77 16.00
N LEU A 161 -0.49 5.82 15.56
CA LEU A 161 -0.07 5.85 14.15
C LEU A 161 -0.61 4.67 13.30
N GLY A 162 -1.30 3.70 13.92
CA GLY A 162 -1.89 2.51 13.29
C GLY A 162 -3.43 2.48 13.20
N SER A 163 -4.16 3.51 13.64
CA SER A 163 -5.64 3.45 13.74
C SER A 163 -6.39 4.02 12.52
N GLU A 164 -5.80 4.94 11.75
CA GLU A 164 -6.55 5.60 10.67
C GLU A 164 -6.57 4.75 9.39
N GLU A 165 -7.75 4.23 9.08
CA GLU A 165 -8.04 3.54 7.83
C GLU A 165 -8.13 4.57 6.68
N THR A 166 -6.97 4.92 6.13
CA THR A 166 -6.86 5.90 5.05
C THR A 166 -7.55 5.41 3.78
N VAL A 167 -7.89 6.35 2.89
CA VAL A 167 -8.47 6.04 1.57
C VAL A 167 -7.54 5.12 0.77
N GLN A 168 -6.21 5.29 0.86
CA GLN A 168 -5.24 4.42 0.21
C GLN A 168 -5.29 2.99 0.76
N PHE A 169 -5.39 2.84 2.08
CA PHE A 169 -5.54 1.54 2.72
C PHE A 169 -6.82 0.84 2.25
N MET A 170 -7.92 1.58 2.15
CA MET A 170 -9.19 1.04 1.65
C MET A 170 -9.15 0.65 0.16
N MET A 171 -8.41 1.37 -0.68
CA MET A 171 -8.18 0.97 -2.07
C MET A 171 -7.39 -0.35 -2.16
N VAL A 172 -6.38 -0.55 -1.30
CA VAL A 172 -5.63 -1.82 -1.24
C VAL A 172 -6.51 -2.97 -0.71
N ASN A 173 -7.36 -2.71 0.29
CA ASN A 173 -8.34 -3.70 0.75
C ASN A 173 -9.31 -4.11 -0.37
N SER A 174 -9.78 -3.17 -1.19
CA SER A 174 -10.57 -3.49 -2.40
C SER A 174 -9.79 -4.34 -3.40
N LEU A 175 -8.50 -4.04 -3.61
CA LEU A 175 -7.62 -4.85 -4.46
C LEU A 175 -7.51 -6.29 -3.95
N LEU A 176 -7.45 -6.50 -2.63
CA LEU A 176 -7.33 -7.84 -2.04
C LEU A 176 -8.67 -8.60 -1.96
N SER A 177 -9.80 -7.91 -1.75
CA SER A 177 -11.07 -8.56 -1.39
C SER A 177 -12.16 -8.54 -2.46
N GLU A 178 -12.20 -7.54 -3.34
CA GLU A 178 -13.34 -7.32 -4.27
C GLU A 178 -13.09 -7.91 -5.66
N SER A 179 -14.11 -7.96 -6.53
CA SER A 179 -13.94 -8.24 -7.96
C SER A 179 -13.51 -6.98 -8.73
N HIS A 180 -13.05 -7.13 -9.98
CA HIS A 180 -12.78 -5.98 -10.84
C HIS A 180 -14.06 -5.16 -11.10
N GLU A 181 -15.20 -5.82 -11.28
CA GLU A 181 -16.49 -5.14 -11.50
C GLU A 181 -16.92 -4.29 -10.31
N SER A 182 -16.78 -4.82 -9.09
CA SER A 182 -17.02 -4.07 -7.86
C SER A 182 -16.09 -2.86 -7.75
N TRP A 183 -14.81 -3.03 -8.09
CA TRP A 183 -13.87 -1.92 -8.13
C TRP A 183 -14.31 -0.81 -9.10
N VAL A 184 -14.79 -1.16 -10.31
CA VAL A 184 -15.28 -0.17 -11.27
C VAL A 184 -16.46 0.64 -10.71
N GLN A 185 -17.36 0.00 -9.96
CA GLN A 185 -18.47 0.68 -9.28
C GLN A 185 -17.95 1.60 -8.15
N HIS A 186 -16.96 1.15 -7.39
CA HIS A 186 -16.38 1.89 -6.25
C HIS A 186 -15.39 3.00 -6.66
N ARG A 187 -14.80 2.92 -7.86
CA ARG A 187 -13.71 3.79 -8.31
C ARG A 187 -14.03 5.28 -8.20
N ARG A 188 -15.25 5.70 -8.55
CA ARG A 188 -15.66 7.10 -8.46
C ARG A 188 -15.66 7.60 -7.01
N ALA A 189 -16.20 6.82 -6.09
CA ALA A 189 -16.26 7.18 -4.67
C ALA A 189 -14.85 7.24 -4.05
N PHE A 190 -13.98 6.30 -4.42
CA PHE A 190 -12.57 6.33 -4.05
C PHE A 190 -11.84 7.58 -4.54
N LEU A 191 -12.04 7.98 -5.81
CA LEU A 191 -11.46 9.20 -6.36
C LEU A 191 -11.95 10.45 -5.62
N GLN A 192 -13.24 10.55 -5.36
CA GLN A 192 -13.82 11.70 -4.65
C GLN A 192 -13.24 11.83 -3.23
N ARG A 193 -13.22 10.73 -2.46
CA ARG A 193 -12.61 10.69 -1.12
C ARG A 193 -11.12 10.98 -1.17
N GLY A 194 -10.42 10.42 -2.15
CA GLY A 194 -8.98 10.61 -2.33
C GLY A 194 -8.63 12.06 -2.61
N ILE A 195 -9.33 12.70 -3.55
CA ILE A 195 -9.14 14.11 -3.89
C ILE A 195 -9.41 14.98 -2.66
N TYR A 196 -10.51 14.73 -1.94
CA TYR A 196 -10.84 15.45 -0.72
C TYR A 196 -9.76 15.28 0.36
N HIS A 197 -9.30 14.05 0.58
CA HIS A 197 -8.24 13.75 1.54
C HIS A 197 -6.93 14.47 1.20
N ALA A 198 -6.48 14.41 -0.05
CA ALA A 198 -5.27 15.10 -0.51
C ALA A 198 -5.39 16.63 -0.35
N TYR A 199 -6.55 17.18 -0.70
CA TYR A 199 -6.85 18.60 -0.50
C TYR A 199 -6.80 18.98 0.98
N MET A 200 -7.46 18.22 1.85
CA MET A 200 -7.49 18.50 3.28
C MET A 200 -6.12 18.38 3.92
N GLN A 201 -5.30 17.39 3.56
CA GLN A 201 -3.93 17.30 4.05
C GLN A 201 -3.10 18.53 3.65
N HIS A 202 -3.26 19.04 2.43
CA HIS A 202 -2.55 20.23 1.97
C HIS A 202 -3.00 21.50 2.72
N THR A 203 -4.30 21.72 2.93
CA THR A 203 -4.78 22.91 3.65
C THR A 203 -4.40 22.90 5.13
N HIS A 204 -4.47 21.74 5.79
CA HIS A 204 -4.09 21.61 7.21
C HIS A 204 -2.57 21.70 7.40
N GLY A 205 -1.78 21.14 6.47
CA GLY A 205 -0.31 21.26 6.49
C GLY A 205 0.18 22.71 6.33
N ARG A 206 -0.48 23.51 5.49
CA ARG A 206 -0.19 24.96 5.36
C ARG A 206 -0.55 25.76 6.61
N SER A 207 -1.57 25.34 7.34
CA SER A 207 -1.96 26.02 8.58
C SER A 207 -0.96 25.79 9.71
N ALA A 208 -0.37 24.59 9.81
CA ALA A 208 0.66 24.26 10.81
C ALA A 208 2.02 24.93 10.52
N GLY A 209 2.36 25.19 9.26
CA GLY A 209 3.59 25.90 8.88
C GLY A 209 3.57 27.41 9.15
N ARG A 210 2.40 28.01 9.39
CA ARG A 210 2.26 29.46 9.65
C ARG A 210 2.50 29.84 11.12
N THR A 211 2.58 28.88 12.04
CA THR A 211 2.81 29.15 13.47
C THR A 211 4.29 29.12 13.87
N SER A 212 5.24 28.89 12.94
CA SER A 212 6.68 28.83 13.23
C SER A 212 7.50 29.96 12.58
N SER A 213 6.89 31.11 12.28
CA SER A 213 7.63 32.31 11.84
C SER A 213 7.17 33.54 12.62
N SER A 214 7.66 33.68 13.85
CA SER A 214 7.61 34.96 14.57
C SER A 214 8.95 35.26 15.23
N SER A 215 9.83 35.95 14.51
CA SER A 215 10.62 37.06 15.05
C SER A 215 11.45 37.73 13.96
N SER A 216 10.94 38.84 13.42
CA SER A 216 11.70 40.10 13.25
C SER A 216 10.74 41.21 12.76
N PRO A 217 10.71 42.38 13.41
CA PRO A 217 9.84 43.48 13.04
C PRO A 217 10.54 44.42 12.05
N LEU A 218 9.85 44.92 11.02
CA LEU A 218 9.74 46.37 10.76
C LEU A 218 8.89 46.70 9.51
N VAL A 219 8.13 47.79 9.68
CA VAL A 219 7.53 48.73 8.71
C VAL A 219 6.36 48.26 7.82
N LYS A 220 5.21 48.84 8.18
CA LYS A 220 3.94 48.99 7.45
C LYS A 220 4.02 50.21 6.50
N ILE A 221 3.12 50.27 5.50
CA ILE A 221 2.72 51.37 4.57
C ILE A 221 3.10 50.99 3.12
N GLU A 222 2.26 50.97 2.07
CA GLU A 222 0.88 51.39 1.75
C GLU A 222 0.41 50.56 0.52
N SER A 223 -0.84 50.07 0.48
CA SER A 223 -1.94 50.53 -0.41
C SER A 223 -1.72 50.42 -1.93
N GLY A 224 -2.57 49.63 -2.61
CA GLY A 224 -2.76 49.77 -4.07
C GLY A 224 -3.15 48.50 -4.86
N ASN A 225 -4.45 48.36 -5.10
CA ASN A 225 -5.08 47.78 -6.30
C ASN A 225 -5.15 46.25 -6.46
N THR A 226 -6.32 45.72 -6.11
CA THR A 226 -6.91 44.48 -6.65
C THR A 226 -7.09 44.61 -8.17
N SER A 227 -6.22 43.96 -8.91
CA SER A 227 -6.54 43.49 -10.26
C SER A 227 -6.53 41.96 -10.21
N GLN A 228 -7.72 41.36 -10.29
CA GLN A 228 -7.85 39.92 -10.50
C GLN A 228 -7.41 39.62 -11.94
N SER A 229 -6.13 39.31 -12.09
CA SER A 229 -5.57 38.82 -13.34
C SER A 229 -6.04 37.38 -13.58
N PRO A 230 -6.44 36.99 -14.81
CA PRO A 230 -6.80 35.60 -15.15
C PRO A 230 -5.68 34.60 -14.83
N SER A 231 -4.43 35.08 -14.74
CA SER A 231 -3.25 34.31 -14.39
C SER A 231 -3.25 33.79 -12.95
N ALA A 232 -3.99 34.41 -12.02
CA ALA A 232 -4.05 33.96 -10.63
C ALA A 232 -4.93 32.70 -10.46
N GLU A 233 -6.01 32.58 -11.25
CA GLU A 233 -6.86 31.39 -11.25
C GLU A 233 -6.17 30.18 -11.88
N ILE A 234 -5.41 30.40 -12.96
CA ILE A 234 -4.59 29.36 -13.60
C ILE A 234 -3.51 28.84 -12.62
N GLY A 235 -2.85 29.75 -11.89
CA GLY A 235 -1.87 29.38 -10.87
C GLY A 235 -2.46 28.55 -9.73
N GLY A 236 -3.68 28.86 -9.28
CA GLY A 236 -4.38 28.09 -8.25
C GLY A 236 -4.83 26.71 -8.73
N ALA A 237 -5.24 26.59 -10.00
CA ALA A 237 -5.62 25.31 -10.59
C ALA A 237 -4.42 24.37 -10.76
N ASP A 238 -3.27 24.90 -11.19
CA ASP A 238 -2.02 24.13 -11.31
C ASP A 238 -1.49 23.68 -9.94
N GLU A 239 -1.61 24.54 -8.93
CA GLU A 239 -1.28 24.19 -7.53
C GLU A 239 -2.20 23.07 -7.02
N LEU A 240 -3.52 23.18 -7.20
CA LEU A 240 -4.46 22.14 -6.80
C LEU A 240 -4.19 20.82 -7.52
N LEU A 241 -3.92 20.87 -8.83
CA LEU A 241 -3.59 19.69 -9.62
C LEU A 241 -2.32 19.02 -9.09
N SER A 242 -1.30 19.80 -8.72
CA SER A 242 -0.07 19.26 -8.14
C SER A 242 -0.31 18.52 -6.82
N VAL A 243 -1.23 19.03 -5.99
CA VAL A 243 -1.63 18.43 -4.69
C VAL A 243 -2.35 17.10 -4.88
N ILE A 244 -3.28 17.03 -5.83
CA ILE A 244 -4.11 15.82 -6.02
C ILE A 244 -3.44 14.79 -6.93
N ARG A 245 -2.42 15.18 -7.72
CA ARG A 245 -1.75 14.31 -8.70
C ARG A 245 -1.27 12.98 -8.10
N PRO A 246 -0.61 12.92 -6.94
CA PRO A 246 -0.23 11.64 -6.33
C PRO A 246 -1.44 10.73 -6.07
N MET A 247 -2.57 11.28 -5.62
CA MET A 247 -3.77 10.47 -5.40
C MET A 247 -4.37 9.92 -6.70
N LEU A 248 -4.35 10.72 -7.78
CA LEU A 248 -4.78 10.27 -9.10
C LEU A 248 -3.90 9.14 -9.63
N VAL A 249 -2.57 9.29 -9.49
CA VAL A 249 -1.60 8.25 -9.88
C VAL A 249 -1.80 7.00 -9.04
N TYR A 250 -1.96 7.13 -7.72
CA TYR A 250 -2.21 6.01 -6.80
C TYR A 250 -3.45 5.23 -7.21
N THR A 251 -4.56 5.92 -7.48
CA THR A 251 -5.81 5.28 -7.95
C THR A 251 -5.61 4.58 -9.29
N GLY A 252 -4.84 5.19 -10.20
CA GLY A 252 -4.46 4.59 -11.47
C GLY A 252 -3.62 3.33 -11.32
N LEU A 253 -2.68 3.30 -10.36
CA LEU A 253 -1.90 2.09 -10.05
C LEU A 253 -2.80 0.97 -9.55
N ILE A 254 -3.75 1.26 -8.66
CA ILE A 254 -4.73 0.27 -8.18
C ILE A 254 -5.55 -0.27 -9.35
N GLU A 255 -6.07 0.57 -10.24
CA GLU A 255 -6.79 0.15 -11.45
C GLU A 255 -5.96 -0.82 -12.32
N GLN A 256 -4.66 -0.52 -12.55
CA GLN A 256 -3.80 -1.39 -13.34
C GLN A 256 -3.58 -2.74 -12.65
N LEU A 257 -3.39 -2.75 -11.32
CA LEU A 257 -3.26 -3.98 -10.55
C LEU A 257 -4.55 -4.80 -10.56
N GLN A 258 -5.72 -4.15 -10.45
CA GLN A 258 -7.03 -4.80 -10.56
C GLN A 258 -7.15 -5.53 -11.90
N ARG A 259 -6.80 -4.88 -13.02
CA ARG A 259 -6.83 -5.49 -14.36
C ARG A 259 -5.81 -6.62 -14.51
N PHE A 260 -4.58 -6.39 -14.07
CA PHE A 260 -3.49 -7.36 -14.17
C PHE A 260 -3.83 -8.65 -13.43
N PHE A 261 -4.27 -8.55 -12.18
CA PHE A 261 -4.54 -9.75 -11.35
C PHE A 261 -5.90 -10.40 -11.63
N LYS A 262 -6.93 -9.64 -12.02
CA LYS A 262 -8.31 -10.15 -12.04
C LYS A 262 -8.91 -10.28 -13.45
N VAL A 263 -8.45 -9.51 -14.43
CA VAL A 263 -9.01 -9.54 -15.80
C VAL A 263 -8.11 -10.33 -16.74
N GLN A 264 -6.83 -9.97 -16.85
CA GLN A 264 -5.91 -10.59 -17.82
C GLN A 264 -5.71 -12.09 -17.59
N LYS A 265 -5.85 -12.55 -16.35
CA LYS A 265 -5.73 -13.98 -16.06
C LYS A 265 -7.01 -14.78 -16.34
N SER A 266 -8.19 -14.16 -16.30
CA SER A 266 -9.44 -14.81 -16.73
C SER A 266 -9.41 -15.09 -18.25
N ALA A 267 -8.91 -14.14 -19.05
CA ALA A 267 -8.76 -14.31 -20.50
C ALA A 267 -7.79 -15.45 -20.90
N ASN A 268 -6.72 -15.65 -20.13
CA ASN A 268 -5.77 -16.74 -20.37
C ASN A 268 -6.32 -18.13 -19.95
N LEU A 269 -7.23 -18.17 -18.96
CA LEU A 269 -7.95 -19.39 -18.58
C LEU A 269 -9.06 -19.76 -19.57
N SER A 270 -9.69 -18.76 -20.23
CA SER A 270 -10.69 -19.04 -21.27
C SER A 270 -10.09 -19.56 -22.57
N LEU A 271 -8.89 -19.11 -22.96
CA LEU A 271 -8.20 -19.59 -24.16
C LEU A 271 -7.71 -21.04 -24.05
N THR A 272 -7.43 -21.51 -22.83
CA THR A 272 -6.99 -22.90 -22.58
C THR A 272 -8.14 -23.89 -22.51
N ARG A 273 -9.40 -23.44 -22.47
CA ARG A 273 -10.59 -24.30 -22.40
C ARG A 273 -11.19 -24.65 -23.77
N THR A 274 -10.68 -24.07 -24.85
CA THR A 274 -11.16 -24.28 -26.24
C THR A 274 -10.46 -25.41 -27.00
N GLU A 275 -9.45 -26.06 -26.42
CA GLU A 275 -8.86 -27.29 -26.97
C GLU A 275 -9.04 -28.44 -25.97
N GLY A 276 -10.12 -29.21 -26.12
CA GLY A 276 -10.35 -30.40 -25.30
C GLY A 276 -11.79 -30.89 -25.33
N THR A 277 -12.06 -31.83 -26.25
CA THR A 277 -13.32 -32.54 -26.43
C THR A 277 -13.79 -33.27 -25.16
N SER A 278 -15.12 -33.18 -24.94
CA SER A 278 -16.02 -33.86 -24.00
C SER A 278 -15.60 -35.18 -23.33
N THR A 279 -15.76 -35.24 -22.00
CA THR A 279 -16.64 -36.20 -21.26
C THR A 279 -16.90 -35.68 -19.83
N ALA A 280 -18.12 -35.89 -19.35
CA ALA A 280 -18.60 -35.45 -18.03
C ALA A 280 -18.07 -36.30 -16.86
N SER A 281 -17.79 -35.67 -15.72
CA SER A 281 -18.07 -36.18 -14.38
C SER A 281 -18.12 -35.04 -13.37
N GLU A 282 -19.06 -35.12 -12.44
CA GLU A 282 -19.39 -34.12 -11.42
C GLU A 282 -18.35 -34.02 -10.29
N GLY A 283 -18.32 -32.84 -9.66
CA GLY A 283 -17.72 -32.57 -8.36
C GLY A 283 -16.26 -32.12 -8.39
N GLU A 284 -15.98 -30.89 -7.96
CA GLU A 284 -14.92 -30.56 -6.98
C GLU A 284 -14.64 -29.05 -6.86
N ASP A 285 -14.20 -28.69 -5.64
CA ASP A 285 -13.96 -27.39 -5.06
C ASP A 285 -13.20 -26.38 -5.92
N ASP A 286 -13.73 -25.16 -5.97
CA ASP A 286 -13.12 -23.95 -6.55
C ASP A 286 -12.01 -23.41 -5.63
N SER A 287 -10.94 -24.19 -5.45
CA SER A 287 -9.69 -23.73 -4.84
C SER A 287 -8.72 -23.27 -5.91
N GLY A 288 -8.99 -22.07 -6.46
CA GLY A 288 -8.17 -21.45 -7.50
C GLY A 288 -6.71 -21.30 -7.09
N SER A 289 -5.84 -22.19 -7.58
CA SER A 289 -4.39 -22.16 -7.40
C SER A 289 -3.75 -21.22 -8.43
N TRP A 290 -3.19 -20.09 -7.96
CA TRP A 290 -2.56 -19.10 -8.84
C TRP A 290 -1.04 -19.33 -8.93
N LYS A 291 -0.56 -19.78 -10.10
CA LYS A 291 0.85 -19.83 -10.49
C LYS A 291 1.35 -18.43 -10.88
N ALA A 292 2.54 -18.03 -10.40
CA ALA A 292 3.22 -16.81 -10.80
C ALA A 292 4.07 -17.05 -12.07
N GLY A 293 3.83 -16.26 -13.12
CA GLY A 293 4.61 -16.29 -14.36
C GLY A 293 5.99 -15.64 -14.20
N ARG A 294 6.92 -16.11 -15.04
CA ARG A 294 8.34 -15.72 -15.11
C ARG A 294 8.58 -14.22 -15.24
#